data_AF-A0A8D8RUN2-F1
#
_entry.id   AF-A0A8D8RUN2-F1
#
_cell.length_a   1.000
_cell.length_b   1.000
_cell.length_c   1.000
_cell.angle_alpha   90.00
_cell.angle_beta   90.00
_cell.angle_gamma   90.00
#
_symmetry.space_group_name_H-M   'P 1'
#
loop_
_entity.id
_entity.type
_entity.pdbx_description
1 polymer ?
#
loop_
_entity_poly.entity_id
_entity_poly.type
_entity_poly.pdbx_seq_one_letter_code
_entity_poly.pdbx_strand_id
1 'polypeptide(L)'
;MGANQSSLLSPVSDYIRRKRRKLESESESNVPSPKKFCPEDTIYEQCFLKGVGHDIVVKIFDKEWKLHKESLIKSPYFASMFSGSWNESTKSEIEIKIPNPKITETSINIVLGSLYHPNVSFEEEDIFSVIAAATLFQLDELVNRCEDILLKSISCDNVLLYYEVAQQYSLQKVQKGSLSFLLINLVLFYISKPQHLRSIDYLFPVERVSCTQTMAVFETSTHTT
;
A
#
# COMPACT_ATOMS: atom_id res chain seq x y z
N MET A 1 46.58 -25.16 65.42
CA MET A 1 46.10 -23.77 65.26
C MET A 1 46.25 -23.42 63.78
N GLY A 2 45.23 -23.16 62.97
CA GLY A 2 43.78 -23.18 63.14
C GLY A 2 43.16 -23.49 61.77
N ALA A 3 42.01 -24.16 61.80
CA ALA A 3 41.16 -24.31 60.62
C ALA A 3 40.55 -22.95 60.26
N ASN A 4 40.41 -22.67 58.97
CA ASN A 4 39.41 -21.75 58.41
C ASN A 4 39.16 -22.21 56.96
N GLN A 5 38.18 -23.10 56.77
CA GLN A 5 36.77 -22.81 56.50
C GLN A 5 36.56 -22.21 55.10
N SER A 6 36.22 -23.13 54.19
CA SER A 6 35.57 -22.92 52.92
C SER A 6 34.30 -22.07 53.08
N SER A 7 34.31 -20.84 52.57
CA SER A 7 33.08 -20.08 52.33
C SER A 7 32.43 -20.57 51.04
N LEU A 8 31.60 -21.59 51.19
CA LEU A 8 30.61 -21.98 50.19
C LEU A 8 29.70 -20.77 49.96
N LEU A 9 29.88 -20.07 48.84
CA LEU A 9 28.87 -19.14 48.33
C LEU A 9 27.58 -19.94 48.12
N SER A 10 26.56 -19.66 48.94
CA SER A 10 25.33 -20.43 48.90
C SER A 10 24.67 -20.32 47.52
N PRO A 11 24.07 -21.39 46.97
CA PRO A 11 23.33 -21.35 45.71
C PRO A 11 22.24 -20.25 45.65
N VAL A 12 21.81 -19.79 46.82
CA VAL A 12 20.81 -18.73 47.01
C VAL A 12 21.35 -17.35 46.60
N SER A 13 22.62 -17.03 46.84
CA SER A 13 23.18 -15.71 46.46
C SER A 13 23.32 -15.55 44.95
N ASP A 14 23.69 -16.62 44.25
CA ASP A 14 23.73 -16.63 42.78
C ASP A 14 22.34 -16.63 42.16
N TYR A 15 21.37 -17.29 42.80
CA TYR A 15 19.97 -17.23 42.40
C TYR A 15 19.40 -15.81 42.52
N ILE A 16 19.66 -15.12 43.64
CA ILE A 16 19.21 -13.72 43.85
C ILE A 16 19.87 -12.79 42.83
N ARG A 17 21.17 -12.97 42.53
CA ARG A 17 21.88 -12.17 41.53
C ARG A 17 21.33 -12.36 40.11
N ARG A 18 21.01 -13.60 39.73
CA ARG A 18 20.37 -13.91 38.43
C ARG A 18 18.95 -13.36 38.35
N LYS A 19 18.17 -13.46 39.44
CA LYS A 19 16.80 -12.92 39.51
C LYS A 19 16.80 -11.39 39.39
N ARG A 20 17.77 -10.71 40.01
CA ARG A 20 17.93 -9.24 39.92
C ARG A 20 18.31 -8.77 38.52
N ARG A 21 19.23 -9.45 37.83
CA ARG A 21 19.56 -9.15 36.42
C ARG A 21 18.38 -9.37 35.47
N LYS A 22 17.56 -10.39 35.73
CA LYS A 22 16.35 -10.67 34.93
C LYS A 22 15.26 -9.61 35.12
N LEU A 23 15.07 -9.13 36.35
CA LEU A 23 14.20 -8.00 36.68
C LEU A 23 14.69 -6.68 36.07
N GLU A 24 16.01 -6.43 36.08
CA GLU A 24 16.61 -5.25 35.44
C GLU A 24 16.45 -5.30 33.90
N SER A 25 16.66 -6.47 33.26
CA SER A 25 16.44 -6.64 31.81
C SER A 25 14.96 -6.60 31.38
N GLU A 26 14.04 -7.04 32.25
CA GLU A 26 12.59 -6.96 31.96
C GLU A 26 12.06 -5.53 32.19
N SER A 27 12.68 -4.75 33.09
CA SER A 27 12.31 -3.35 33.33
C SER A 27 12.79 -2.35 32.27
N GLU A 28 13.79 -2.71 31.46
CA GLU A 28 14.29 -1.88 30.34
C GLU A 28 13.53 -2.08 29.02
N SER A 29 12.49 -2.93 28.97
CA SER A 29 11.75 -3.24 27.73
C SER A 29 10.34 -2.65 27.64
N ASN A 30 9.92 -1.81 28.58
CA ASN A 30 8.58 -1.19 28.56
C ASN A 30 8.58 0.31 28.90
N VAL A 31 9.64 1.03 28.52
CA VAL A 31 9.52 2.47 28.31
C VAL A 31 9.08 2.64 26.85
N PRO A 32 7.85 3.12 26.58
CA PRO A 32 7.54 3.59 25.23
C PRO A 32 8.59 4.63 24.89
N SER A 33 9.39 4.36 23.86
CA SER A 33 10.23 5.39 23.26
C SER A 33 9.34 6.61 23.04
N PRO A 34 9.75 7.82 23.47
CA PRO A 34 8.91 8.99 23.25
C PRO A 34 8.66 9.07 21.74
N LYS A 35 7.41 8.81 21.33
CA LYS A 35 6.99 8.99 19.94
C LYS A 35 7.41 10.40 19.58
N LYS A 36 8.25 10.55 18.54
CA LYS A 36 8.64 11.87 18.05
C LYS A 36 7.35 12.66 17.84
N PHE A 37 7.22 13.81 18.49
CA PHE A 37 6.05 14.66 18.35
C PHE A 37 6.03 15.21 16.92
N CYS A 38 5.12 14.70 16.09
CA CYS A 38 4.85 15.21 14.76
C CYS A 38 3.56 16.06 14.83
N PRO A 39 3.60 17.36 14.46
CA PRO A 39 2.40 18.19 14.43
C PRO A 39 1.26 17.60 13.59
N GLU A 40 1.60 16.86 12.54
CA GLU A 40 0.68 16.14 11.65
C GLU A 40 -0.17 15.10 12.39
N ASP A 41 0.39 14.41 13.39
CA ASP A 41 -0.35 13.43 14.21
C ASP A 41 -1.46 14.13 15.02
N THR A 42 -1.17 15.33 15.51
CA THR A 42 -2.12 16.13 16.29
C THR A 42 -3.26 16.64 15.40
N ILE A 43 -2.92 17.09 14.18
CA ILE A 43 -3.91 17.52 13.17
C ILE A 43 -4.79 16.34 12.76
N TYR A 44 -4.19 15.19 12.49
CA TYR A 44 -4.95 13.98 12.14
C TYR A 44 -5.94 13.59 13.26
N GLU A 45 -5.49 13.55 14.51
CA GLU A 45 -6.36 13.16 15.62
C GLU A 45 -7.50 14.17 15.88
N GLN A 46 -7.20 15.47 15.89
CA GLN A 46 -8.19 16.49 16.23
C GLN A 46 -9.11 16.84 15.06
N CYS A 47 -8.55 17.03 13.86
CA CYS A 47 -9.30 17.49 12.70
C CYS A 47 -9.96 16.34 11.94
N PHE A 48 -9.27 15.21 11.71
CA PHE A 48 -9.84 14.10 10.95
C PHE A 48 -10.65 13.14 11.82
N LEU A 49 -10.06 12.59 12.89
CA LEU A 49 -10.76 11.57 13.70
C LEU A 49 -11.89 12.17 14.55
N LYS A 50 -11.65 13.32 15.17
CA LYS A 50 -12.66 13.98 16.03
C LYS A 50 -13.55 14.98 15.27
N GLY A 51 -13.16 15.44 14.08
CA GLY A 51 -13.92 16.41 13.30
C GLY A 51 -14.03 17.80 13.97
N VAL A 52 -13.08 18.17 14.82
CA VAL A 52 -13.09 19.46 15.52
C VAL A 52 -12.90 20.58 14.50
N GLY A 53 -13.85 21.52 14.46
CA GLY A 53 -13.76 22.68 13.56
C GLY A 53 -14.16 22.42 12.10
N HIS A 54 -14.80 21.29 11.79
CA HIS A 54 -15.27 20.97 10.44
C HIS A 54 -16.21 22.05 9.87
N ASP A 55 -16.04 22.36 8.59
CA ASP A 55 -16.88 23.29 7.81
C ASP A 55 -17.67 22.58 6.70
N ILE A 56 -17.49 21.26 6.57
CA ILE A 56 -18.22 20.41 5.63
C ILE A 56 -18.46 19.01 6.18
N VAL A 57 -19.62 18.45 5.86
CA VAL A 57 -19.96 17.04 6.06
C VAL A 57 -20.02 16.34 4.71
N VAL A 58 -19.23 15.29 4.52
CA VAL A 58 -19.23 14.47 3.30
C VAL A 58 -19.90 13.14 3.58
N LYS A 59 -20.96 12.84 2.83
CA LYS A 59 -21.72 11.60 2.91
C LYS A 59 -21.31 10.66 1.79
N ILE A 60 -20.87 9.46 2.15
CA ILE A 60 -20.46 8.41 1.21
C ILE A 60 -21.03 7.10 1.73
N PHE A 61 -21.76 6.37 0.88
CA PHE A 61 -22.60 5.25 1.33
C PHE A 61 -23.60 5.74 2.40
N ASP A 62 -23.68 5.05 3.55
CA ASP A 62 -24.52 5.41 4.70
C ASP A 62 -23.71 6.05 5.84
N LYS A 63 -22.50 6.54 5.55
CA LYS A 63 -21.60 7.15 6.53
C LYS A 63 -21.30 8.61 6.24
N GLU A 64 -21.11 9.36 7.33
CA GLU A 64 -20.80 10.78 7.31
C GLU A 64 -19.38 11.03 7.84
N TRP A 65 -18.63 11.88 7.15
CA TRP A 65 -17.32 12.38 7.57
C TRP A 65 -17.38 13.89 7.79
N LYS A 66 -16.97 14.32 8.98
CA LYS A 66 -16.83 15.74 9.36
C LYS A 66 -15.43 16.22 8.99
N LEU A 67 -15.33 17.01 7.91
CA LEU A 67 -14.06 17.33 7.26
C LEU A 67 -13.89 18.85 7.09
N HIS A 68 -12.75 19.23 6.51
CA HIS A 68 -12.35 20.61 6.33
C HIS A 68 -12.15 20.87 4.84
N LYS A 69 -12.83 21.87 4.27
CA LYS A 69 -12.68 22.23 2.84
C LYS A 69 -11.23 22.47 2.48
N GLU A 70 -10.47 23.15 3.34
CA GLU A 70 -9.03 23.39 3.17
C GLU A 70 -8.20 22.11 3.04
N SER A 71 -8.57 21.04 3.75
CA SER A 71 -7.89 19.75 3.62
C SER A 71 -8.34 19.00 2.36
N LEU A 72 -9.62 19.09 2.00
CA LEU A 72 -10.18 18.44 0.82
C LEU A 72 -9.61 18.99 -0.48
N ILE A 73 -9.43 20.31 -0.62
CA ILE A 73 -8.91 20.94 -1.85
C ILE A 73 -7.48 20.53 -2.22
N LYS A 74 -6.75 19.83 -1.34
CA LYS A 74 -5.47 19.20 -1.70
C LYS A 74 -5.65 18.12 -2.77
N SER A 75 -6.85 17.55 -2.87
CA SER A 75 -7.25 16.66 -3.96
C SER A 75 -7.85 17.49 -5.10
N PRO A 76 -7.38 17.31 -6.35
CA PRO A 76 -7.95 18.00 -7.52
C PRO A 76 -9.44 17.71 -7.75
N TYR A 77 -9.93 16.53 -7.34
CA TYR A 77 -11.35 16.18 -7.39
C TYR A 77 -12.18 17.15 -6.55
N PHE A 78 -11.80 17.37 -5.29
CA PHE A 78 -12.51 18.27 -4.39
C PHE A 78 -12.24 19.75 -4.71
N ALA A 79 -11.03 20.09 -5.16
CA ALA A 79 -10.73 21.44 -5.65
C ALA A 79 -11.65 21.84 -6.80
N SER A 80 -11.90 20.91 -7.73
CA SER A 80 -12.85 21.11 -8.83
C SER A 80 -14.29 21.23 -8.32
N MET A 81 -14.70 20.37 -7.39
CA MET A 81 -16.04 20.39 -6.78
C MET A 81 -16.34 21.69 -6.02
N PHE A 82 -15.36 22.24 -5.29
CA PHE A 82 -15.54 23.48 -4.53
C PHE A 82 -15.19 24.74 -5.33
N SER A 83 -14.80 24.60 -6.60
CA SER A 83 -14.68 25.76 -7.48
C SER A 83 -16.05 26.44 -7.60
N GLY A 84 -16.08 27.78 -7.52
CA GLY A 84 -17.31 28.58 -7.41
C GLY A 84 -18.30 28.49 -8.58
N SER A 85 -18.03 27.62 -9.54
CA SER A 85 -18.92 27.30 -10.66
C SER A 85 -19.96 26.22 -10.31
N TRP A 86 -19.80 25.50 -9.20
CA TRP A 86 -20.68 24.40 -8.80
C TRP A 86 -21.55 24.74 -7.58
N ASN A 87 -22.71 24.11 -7.49
CA ASN A 87 -23.64 24.28 -6.36
C ASN A 87 -23.04 23.82 -5.03
N GLU A 88 -22.07 22.92 -5.07
CA GLU A 88 -21.37 22.34 -3.93
C GLU A 88 -20.45 23.34 -3.21
N SER A 89 -20.01 24.40 -3.91
CA SER A 89 -19.08 25.39 -3.37
C SER A 89 -19.57 26.07 -2.08
N THR A 90 -20.88 26.35 -1.99
CA THR A 90 -21.50 27.04 -0.85
C THR A 90 -22.14 26.10 0.17
N LYS A 91 -22.20 24.79 -0.10
CA LYS A 91 -22.82 23.82 0.81
C LYS A 91 -21.92 23.51 2.00
N SER A 92 -22.55 23.22 3.14
CA SER A 92 -21.93 22.64 4.34
C SER A 92 -22.08 21.11 4.40
N GLU A 93 -22.79 20.53 3.44
CA GLU A 93 -23.04 19.09 3.35
C GLU A 93 -23.09 18.66 1.87
N ILE A 94 -22.39 17.57 1.54
CA ILE A 94 -22.37 16.99 0.20
C ILE A 94 -22.52 15.47 0.27
N GLU A 95 -23.12 14.88 -0.76
CA GLU A 95 -23.23 13.43 -0.93
C GLU A 95 -22.45 13.00 -2.18
N ILE A 96 -21.57 12.02 -2.03
CA ILE A 96 -20.76 11.46 -3.11
C ILE A 96 -21.16 10.01 -3.33
N LYS A 97 -21.62 9.71 -4.53
CA LYS A 97 -21.97 8.35 -4.95
C LYS A 97 -20.72 7.66 -5.49
N ILE A 98 -20.46 6.45 -4.99
CA ILE A 98 -19.31 5.65 -5.40
C ILE A 98 -19.79 4.58 -6.40
N PRO A 99 -19.48 4.72 -7.69
CA PRO A 99 -19.92 3.75 -8.70
C PRO A 99 -19.06 2.48 -8.72
N ASN A 100 -17.87 2.51 -8.12
CA ASN A 100 -16.94 1.38 -8.15
C ASN A 100 -17.19 0.44 -6.95
N PRO A 101 -17.67 -0.80 -7.16
CA PRO A 101 -17.96 -1.73 -6.06
C PRO A 101 -16.72 -2.23 -5.33
N LYS A 102 -15.51 -2.02 -5.88
CA LYS A 102 -14.25 -2.38 -5.22
C LYS A 102 -13.85 -1.38 -4.12
N ILE A 103 -14.49 -0.21 -4.06
CA ILE A 103 -14.20 0.82 -3.05
C ILE A 103 -15.02 0.52 -1.80
N THR A 104 -14.34 0.40 -0.66
CA THR A 104 -14.90 0.10 0.66
C THR A 104 -14.93 1.34 1.54
N GLU A 105 -15.74 1.33 2.60
CA GLU A 105 -15.73 2.38 3.62
C GLU A 105 -14.33 2.59 4.23
N THR A 106 -13.58 1.50 4.45
CA THR A 106 -12.20 1.53 4.95
C THR A 106 -11.29 2.30 4.01
N SER A 107 -11.35 2.00 2.71
CA SER A 107 -10.55 2.70 1.69
C SER A 107 -10.87 4.19 1.59
N ILE A 108 -12.14 4.56 1.70
CA ILE A 108 -12.58 5.96 1.77
C ILE A 108 -11.98 6.64 3.00
N ASN A 109 -12.03 5.98 4.16
CA ASN A 109 -11.47 6.53 5.39
C ASN A 109 -9.94 6.74 5.29
N ILE A 110 -9.21 5.79 4.70
CA ILE A 110 -7.77 5.89 4.46
C ILE A 110 -7.46 7.06 3.52
N VAL A 111 -8.17 7.16 2.39
CA VAL A 111 -7.97 8.22 1.39
C VAL A 111 -8.26 9.60 1.98
N LEU A 112 -9.40 9.77 2.67
CA LEU A 112 -9.71 11.04 3.31
C LEU A 112 -8.71 11.37 4.43
N GLY A 113 -8.27 10.36 5.19
CA GLY A 113 -7.25 10.53 6.22
C GLY A 113 -5.89 10.96 5.66
N SER A 114 -5.53 10.50 4.46
CA SER A 114 -4.27 10.86 3.80
C SER A 114 -4.17 12.36 3.48
N LEU A 115 -5.30 13.07 3.35
CA LEU A 115 -5.34 14.53 3.17
C LEU A 115 -4.91 15.29 4.43
N TYR A 116 -4.98 14.66 5.60
CA TYR A 116 -4.56 15.21 6.89
C TYR A 116 -3.17 14.73 7.31
N HIS A 117 -2.81 13.50 6.91
CA HIS A 117 -1.55 12.89 7.29
C HIS A 117 -0.95 12.09 6.11
N PRO A 118 0.18 12.52 5.52
CA PRO A 118 0.72 11.93 4.29
C PRO A 118 1.15 10.46 4.48
N ASN A 119 1.52 10.08 5.70
CA ASN A 119 2.01 8.74 6.02
C ASN A 119 0.92 7.85 6.65
N VAL A 120 -0.34 7.98 6.23
CA VAL A 120 -1.43 7.12 6.74
C VAL A 120 -1.07 5.64 6.51
N SER A 121 -1.27 4.80 7.53
CA SER A 121 -1.07 3.36 7.45
C SER A 121 -2.35 2.67 7.01
N PHE A 122 -2.21 1.60 6.23
CA PHE A 122 -3.30 0.71 5.84
C PHE A 122 -2.76 -0.70 5.66
N GLU A 123 -3.64 -1.69 5.75
CA GLU A 123 -3.30 -3.10 5.60
C GLU A 123 -3.11 -3.46 4.12
N GLU A 124 -2.22 -4.40 3.82
CA GLU A 124 -1.97 -4.82 2.42
C GLU A 124 -3.21 -5.42 1.76
N GLU A 125 -4.13 -6.00 2.54
CA GLU A 125 -5.42 -6.53 2.04
C GLU A 125 -6.33 -5.44 1.45
N ASP A 126 -6.23 -4.20 1.94
CA ASP A 126 -7.02 -3.08 1.47
C ASP A 126 -6.43 -2.41 0.22
N ILE A 127 -5.20 -2.76 -0.19
CA ILE A 127 -4.42 -1.99 -1.17
C ILE A 127 -5.16 -1.73 -2.48
N PHE A 128 -5.91 -2.71 -3.00
CA PHE A 128 -6.66 -2.57 -4.24
C PHE A 128 -7.85 -1.62 -4.09
N SER A 129 -8.53 -1.67 -2.95
CA SER A 129 -9.63 -0.75 -2.64
C SER A 129 -9.11 0.68 -2.42
N VAL A 130 -7.94 0.82 -1.77
CA VAL A 130 -7.24 2.09 -1.57
C VAL A 130 -6.79 2.68 -2.90
N ILE A 131 -6.20 1.90 -3.81
CA ILE A 131 -5.86 2.34 -5.16
C ILE A 131 -7.11 2.86 -5.88
N ALA A 132 -8.20 2.09 -5.85
CA ALA A 132 -9.44 2.48 -6.51
C ALA A 132 -9.99 3.82 -6.01
N ALA A 133 -9.99 4.00 -4.68
CA ALA A 133 -10.45 5.23 -4.05
C ALA A 133 -9.47 6.40 -4.29
N ALA A 134 -8.16 6.17 -4.19
CA ALA A 134 -7.14 7.19 -4.40
C ALA A 134 -7.15 7.70 -5.85
N THR A 135 -7.33 6.81 -6.84
CA THR A 135 -7.52 7.20 -8.25
C THR A 135 -8.80 8.01 -8.44
N LEU A 136 -9.92 7.63 -7.81
CA LEU A 136 -11.18 8.38 -7.88
C LEU A 136 -11.02 9.81 -7.35
N PHE A 137 -10.35 9.97 -6.20
CA PHE A 137 -10.10 11.25 -5.57
C PHE A 137 -8.81 11.94 -6.07
N GLN A 138 -8.18 11.42 -7.12
CA GLN A 138 -6.99 12.01 -7.75
C GLN A 138 -5.84 12.28 -6.77
N LEU A 139 -5.53 11.29 -5.93
CA LEU A 139 -4.45 11.33 -4.94
C LEU A 139 -3.21 10.58 -5.43
N ASP A 140 -2.50 11.18 -6.38
CA ASP A 140 -1.36 10.55 -7.06
C ASP A 140 -0.24 10.13 -6.11
N GLU A 141 0.02 10.87 -5.03
CA GLU A 141 1.05 10.49 -4.05
C GLU A 141 0.70 9.19 -3.33
N LEU A 142 -0.57 9.00 -2.96
CA LEU A 142 -1.04 7.77 -2.33
C LEU A 142 -1.05 6.61 -3.33
N VAL A 143 -1.45 6.85 -4.58
CA VAL A 143 -1.36 5.87 -5.66
C VAL A 143 0.09 5.41 -5.86
N ASN A 144 1.04 6.35 -5.94
CA ASN A 144 2.47 6.06 -6.07
C ASN A 144 3.00 5.20 -4.92
N ARG A 145 2.59 5.49 -3.68
CA ARG A 145 2.97 4.67 -2.52
C ARG A 145 2.42 3.24 -2.63
N CYS A 146 1.18 3.09 -3.09
CA CYS A 146 0.61 1.76 -3.34
C CYS A 146 1.37 1.02 -4.45
N GLU A 147 1.74 1.70 -5.54
CA GLU A 147 2.57 1.11 -6.60
C GLU A 147 3.90 0.58 -6.07
N ASP A 148 4.58 1.34 -5.21
CA ASP A 148 5.87 0.94 -4.64
C ASP A 148 5.75 -0.29 -3.72
N ILE A 149 4.61 -0.47 -3.04
CA ILE A 149 4.32 -1.67 -2.24
C ILE A 149 4.06 -2.87 -3.16
N LEU A 150 3.25 -2.68 -4.21
CA LEU A 150 2.97 -3.74 -5.19
C LEU A 150 4.25 -4.20 -5.90
N LEU A 151 5.10 -3.26 -6.34
CA LEU A 151 6.37 -3.59 -7.00
C LEU A 151 7.30 -4.46 -6.15
N LYS A 152 7.36 -4.20 -4.84
CA LYS A 152 8.19 -4.98 -3.91
C LYS A 152 7.66 -6.39 -3.67
N SER A 153 6.37 -6.62 -3.90
CA SER A 153 5.68 -7.90 -3.64
C SER A 153 5.37 -8.71 -4.89
N ILE A 154 5.89 -8.32 -6.07
CA ILE A 154 5.67 -9.08 -7.32
C ILE A 154 6.24 -10.50 -7.19
N SER A 155 5.42 -11.48 -7.57
CA SER A 155 5.73 -12.91 -7.58
C SER A 155 5.01 -13.63 -8.72
N CYS A 156 5.40 -14.87 -9.01
CA CYS A 156 4.71 -15.71 -10.01
C CYS A 156 3.22 -15.93 -9.70
N ASP A 157 2.80 -15.76 -8.45
CA ASP A 157 1.42 -15.98 -8.03
C ASP A 157 0.51 -14.79 -8.27
N ASN A 158 1.03 -13.56 -8.14
CA ASN A 158 0.24 -12.34 -8.19
C ASN A 158 0.51 -11.46 -9.43
N VAL A 159 1.57 -11.72 -10.20
CA VAL A 159 2.00 -10.83 -11.30
C VAL A 159 0.92 -10.60 -12.36
N LEU A 160 0.10 -11.59 -12.67
CA LEU A 160 -1.02 -11.44 -13.61
C LEU A 160 -2.10 -10.50 -13.07
N LEU A 161 -2.48 -10.70 -11.81
CA LEU A 161 -3.45 -9.85 -11.12
C LEU A 161 -2.93 -8.41 -11.03
N TYR A 162 -1.66 -8.24 -10.66
CA TYR A 162 -1.05 -6.92 -10.54
C TYR A 162 -0.99 -6.20 -11.88
N TYR A 163 -0.70 -6.92 -12.97
CA TYR A 163 -0.76 -6.34 -14.30
C TYR A 163 -2.19 -5.91 -14.69
N GLU A 164 -3.20 -6.75 -14.46
CA GLU A 164 -4.59 -6.41 -14.76
C GLU A 164 -5.06 -5.18 -13.98
N VAL A 165 -4.78 -5.14 -12.67
CA VAL A 165 -5.05 -3.98 -11.81
C VAL A 165 -4.30 -2.74 -12.32
N ALA A 166 -3.04 -2.91 -12.72
CA ALA A 166 -2.24 -1.81 -13.25
C ALA A 166 -2.83 -1.23 -14.53
N GLN A 167 -3.37 -2.05 -15.41
CA GLN A 167 -4.11 -1.57 -16.58
C GLN A 167 -5.41 -0.86 -16.17
N GLN A 168 -6.18 -1.45 -15.25
CA GLN A 168 -7.46 -0.89 -14.82
C GLN A 168 -7.32 0.51 -14.22
N TYR A 169 -6.28 0.75 -13.41
CA TYR A 169 -6.05 2.02 -12.70
C TYR A 169 -4.90 2.85 -13.27
N SER A 170 -4.36 2.48 -14.43
CA SER A 170 -3.25 3.16 -15.10
C SER A 170 -1.97 3.27 -14.26
N LEU A 171 -1.64 2.23 -13.48
CA LEU A 171 -0.46 2.14 -12.61
C LEU A 171 0.80 1.82 -13.45
N GLN A 172 1.42 2.87 -14.00
CA GLN A 172 2.50 2.75 -14.96
C GLN A 172 3.72 2.00 -14.44
N LYS A 173 4.09 2.18 -13.16
CA LYS A 173 5.27 1.52 -12.61
C LYS A 173 5.00 0.04 -12.43
N VAL A 174 3.84 -0.33 -11.88
CA VAL A 174 3.44 -1.73 -11.66
C VAL A 174 3.27 -2.46 -12.99
N GLN A 175 2.71 -1.80 -14.01
CA GLN A 175 2.58 -2.39 -15.35
C GLN A 175 3.94 -2.78 -15.93
N LYS A 176 4.89 -1.84 -15.93
CA LYS A 176 6.26 -2.09 -16.44
C LYS A 176 7.01 -3.12 -15.60
N GLY A 177 6.89 -3.04 -14.28
CA GLY A 177 7.49 -4.00 -13.36
C GLY A 177 6.97 -5.42 -13.54
N SER A 178 5.65 -5.56 -13.71
CA SER A 178 5.00 -6.86 -13.94
C SER A 178 5.41 -7.48 -15.27
N LEU A 179 5.48 -6.70 -16.36
CA LEU A 179 5.98 -7.17 -17.64
C LEU A 179 7.44 -7.61 -17.55
N SER A 180 8.28 -6.80 -16.89
CA SER A 180 9.70 -7.12 -16.72
C SER A 180 9.88 -8.41 -15.93
N PHE A 181 9.09 -8.60 -14.87
CA PHE A 181 9.09 -9.83 -14.08
C PHE A 181 8.66 -11.04 -14.89
N LEU A 182 7.58 -10.93 -15.67
CA LEU A 182 7.08 -12.01 -16.54
C LEU A 182 8.11 -12.40 -17.60
N LEU A 183 8.78 -11.43 -18.24
CA LEU A 183 9.80 -11.70 -19.26
C LEU A 183 11.00 -12.45 -18.68
N ILE A 184 11.47 -12.07 -17.50
CA ILE A 184 12.61 -12.73 -16.83
C ILE A 184 12.22 -14.13 -16.35
N ASN A 185 11.02 -14.30 -15.81
CA ASN A 185 10.58 -15.56 -15.21
C ASN A 185 9.73 -16.42 -16.15
N LEU A 186 9.74 -16.12 -17.45
CA LEU A 186 8.81 -16.71 -18.42
C LEU A 186 8.82 -18.26 -18.40
N VAL A 187 10.01 -18.86 -18.32
CA VAL A 187 10.19 -20.32 -18.27
C VAL A 187 9.67 -20.91 -16.95
N LEU A 188 9.94 -20.25 -15.82
CA LEU A 188 9.44 -20.71 -14.51
C LEU A 188 7.92 -20.56 -14.39
N PHE A 189 7.39 -19.46 -14.93
CA PHE A 189 5.96 -19.22 -15.03
C PHE A 189 5.27 -20.28 -15.90
N TYR A 190 5.89 -20.62 -17.05
CA TYR A 190 5.41 -21.66 -17.95
C TYR A 190 5.31 -23.03 -17.26
N ILE A 191 6.35 -23.43 -16.53
CA ILE A 191 6.39 -24.72 -15.81
C ILE A 191 5.38 -24.74 -14.67
N SER A 192 5.23 -23.63 -13.94
CA SER A 192 4.35 -23.56 -12.76
C SER A 192 2.87 -23.42 -13.12
N LYS A 193 2.53 -22.68 -14.18
CA LYS A 193 1.14 -22.30 -14.52
C LYS A 193 0.84 -22.36 -16.03
N PRO A 194 0.91 -23.54 -16.67
CA PRO A 194 0.71 -23.69 -18.11
C PRO A 194 -0.69 -23.27 -18.59
N GLN A 195 -1.72 -23.40 -17.75
CA GLN A 195 -3.11 -23.01 -18.10
C GLN A 195 -3.32 -21.51 -18.30
N HIS A 196 -2.42 -20.66 -17.78
CA HIS A 196 -2.55 -19.21 -17.85
C HIS A 196 -1.83 -18.59 -19.08
N LEU A 197 -1.32 -19.42 -20.00
CA LEU A 197 -0.64 -18.94 -21.22
C LEU A 197 -1.52 -18.07 -22.11
N ARG A 198 -2.78 -18.44 -22.29
CA ARG A 198 -3.71 -17.66 -23.14
C ARG A 198 -3.91 -16.25 -22.62
N SER A 199 -3.78 -16.04 -21.31
CA SER A 199 -3.83 -14.71 -20.70
C SER A 199 -2.63 -13.88 -21.11
N ILE A 200 -1.45 -14.49 -21.30
CA ILE A 200 -0.21 -13.82 -21.73
C ILE A 200 -0.29 -13.33 -23.19
N ASP A 201 -0.97 -14.06 -24.08
CA ASP A 201 -1.19 -13.61 -25.47
C ASP A 201 -1.91 -12.25 -25.54
N TYR A 202 -2.72 -11.90 -24.51
CA TYR A 202 -3.37 -10.59 -24.37
C TYR A 202 -2.51 -9.54 -23.62
N LEU A 203 -1.45 -9.94 -22.91
CA LEU A 203 -0.51 -9.04 -22.20
C LEU A 203 0.52 -8.43 -23.15
N PHE A 204 0.86 -9.18 -24.19
CA PHE A 204 1.65 -8.76 -25.31
C PHE A 204 0.77 -8.82 -26.57
N PRO A 205 -0.29 -7.97 -26.69
CA PRO A 205 -0.85 -7.78 -28.00
C PRO A 205 0.32 -7.29 -28.83
N VAL A 206 0.68 -8.03 -29.87
CA VAL A 206 1.80 -7.74 -30.74
C VAL A 206 1.66 -6.30 -31.23
N GLU A 207 2.20 -5.33 -30.48
CA GLU A 207 2.81 -4.18 -31.08
C GLU A 207 3.81 -4.81 -32.01
N ARG A 208 3.54 -4.60 -33.30
CA ARG A 208 4.36 -5.03 -34.42
C ARG A 208 5.80 -4.71 -34.08
N VAL A 209 6.49 -5.66 -33.46
CA VAL A 209 7.93 -5.76 -33.58
C VAL A 209 8.06 -6.04 -35.06
N SER A 210 8.34 -5.00 -35.84
CA SER A 210 8.96 -5.11 -37.14
C SER A 210 10.33 -5.73 -36.88
N CYS A 211 10.35 -7.01 -36.53
CA CYS A 211 11.53 -7.82 -36.38
C CYS A 211 11.88 -8.29 -37.79
N THR A 212 12.34 -7.38 -38.64
CA THR A 212 12.91 -7.74 -39.95
C THR A 212 14.34 -8.25 -39.85
N GLN A 213 14.84 -8.65 -38.67
CA GLN A 213 16.19 -9.22 -38.57
C GLN A 213 16.41 -10.03 -37.30
N THR A 214 15.71 -11.16 -37.10
CA THR A 214 16.32 -12.32 -36.41
C THR A 214 15.60 -13.66 -36.64
N MET A 215 15.31 -14.01 -37.90
CA MET A 215 15.01 -15.39 -38.26
C MET A 215 15.83 -15.80 -39.50
N ALA A 216 17.12 -16.04 -39.29
CA ALA A 216 17.98 -16.61 -40.32
C ALA A 216 19.08 -17.48 -39.72
N VAL A 217 18.76 -18.33 -38.75
CA VAL A 217 19.54 -19.54 -38.47
C VAL A 217 18.55 -20.55 -37.90
N PHE A 218 18.61 -21.80 -38.34
CA PHE A 218 17.63 -22.88 -38.10
C PHE A 218 16.45 -22.91 -39.08
N GLU A 219 16.75 -23.24 -40.33
CA GLU A 219 16.20 -24.45 -40.98
C GLU A 219 16.77 -24.57 -42.42
N THR A 220 17.54 -25.64 -42.65
CA THR A 220 17.51 -26.53 -43.83
C THR A 220 18.76 -27.41 -43.81
N SER A 221 18.76 -28.36 -42.89
CA SER A 221 19.38 -29.65 -43.19
C SER A 221 18.26 -30.68 -43.08
N THR A 222 17.78 -31.16 -44.24
CA THR A 222 17.40 -32.55 -44.53
C THR A 222 16.62 -32.66 -45.85
N HIS A 223 16.95 -33.72 -46.60
CA HIS A 223 16.33 -34.28 -47.82
C HIS A 223 16.87 -33.74 -49.17
N THR A 224 17.89 -34.35 -49.77
CA THR A 224 17.95 -35.65 -50.49
C THR A 224 17.14 -35.65 -51.80
N THR A 225 17.84 -35.49 -52.93
CA THR A 225 17.82 -36.43 -54.07
C THR A 225 19.05 -36.19 -54.94
#